data_AF-A0A7X2PFA3-F1
#
_entry.id   AF-A0A7X2PFA3-F1
#
_cell.length_a   1.000
_cell.length_b   1.000
_cell.length_c   1.000
_cell.angle_alpha   90.00
_cell.angle_beta   90.00
_cell.angle_gamma   90.00
#
_symmetry.space_group_name_H-M   'P 1'
#
loop_
_entity.id
_entity.type
_entity.pdbx_description
1 polymer ?
#
loop_
_entity_poly.entity_id
_entity_poly.type
_entity_poly.pdbx_seq_one_letter_code
_entity_poly.pdbx_strand_id
1 'polypeptide(L)'
;MITLKVEKENRELNQDYYDLIIRNIDIHSLECTCGRHDMVVHSYYSRNIKTESGVIKLDILRVKCKECGKTHAVLLSLIVPYQSVELEIQIQILKDEDVEKIMVNNEAIDEQEVYRIRKRFKTKYKKWMSLNKLSFLDDLVKLAFRDFKSNFMQIRKGCYNLI
;
A
#
# COMPACT_ATOMS: atom_id res chain seq x y z
N MET A 1 10.82 1.55 -1.92
CA MET A 1 9.59 1.72 -2.74
C MET A 1 9.14 3.15 -2.61
N ILE A 2 8.36 3.65 -3.56
CA ILE A 2 7.76 4.97 -3.52
C ILE A 2 6.26 4.73 -3.51
N THR A 3 5.55 5.38 -2.59
CA THR A 3 4.09 5.32 -2.47
C THR A 3 3.54 6.65 -2.93
N LEU A 4 2.68 6.61 -3.94
CA LEU A 4 1.92 7.76 -4.39
C LEU A 4 0.65 7.82 -3.58
N LYS A 5 0.45 8.93 -2.87
CA LYS A 5 -0.81 9.18 -2.19
C LYS A 5 -1.89 9.40 -3.25
N VAL A 6 -2.94 8.60 -3.19
CA VAL A 6 -4.12 8.75 -4.05
C VAL A 6 -5.38 8.74 -3.19
N GLU A 7 -6.38 9.49 -3.62
CA GLU A 7 -7.74 9.38 -3.11
C GLU A 7 -8.46 8.24 -3.84
N LYS A 8 -9.26 7.46 -3.11
CA LYS A 8 -10.10 6.40 -3.71
C LYS A 8 -11.46 7.02 -3.99
N GLU A 9 -11.65 7.62 -5.16
CA GLU A 9 -12.93 8.21 -5.60
C GLU A 9 -13.96 7.14 -5.99
N ASN A 10 -14.21 6.15 -5.12
CA ASN A 10 -15.02 4.95 -5.42
C ASN A 10 -14.54 4.13 -6.63
N ARG A 11 -13.32 4.39 -7.13
CA ARG A 11 -12.72 3.61 -8.21
C ARG A 11 -12.06 2.38 -7.65
N GLU A 12 -12.37 1.24 -8.24
CA GLU A 12 -11.70 -0.02 -7.96
C GLU A 12 -10.25 0.00 -8.45
N LEU A 13 -9.35 -0.63 -7.69
CA LEU A 13 -7.98 -0.82 -8.12
C LEU A 13 -7.94 -1.81 -9.29
N ASN A 14 -7.43 -1.39 -10.43
CA ASN A 14 -7.15 -2.24 -11.59
C ASN A 14 -5.95 -1.68 -12.39
N GLN A 15 -5.53 -2.37 -13.46
CA GLN A 15 -4.38 -1.93 -14.26
C GLN A 15 -4.62 -0.57 -14.90
N ASP A 16 -5.83 -0.31 -15.42
CA ASP A 16 -6.15 0.95 -16.10
C ASP A 16 -6.08 2.15 -15.14
N TYR A 17 -6.61 1.99 -13.93
CA TYR A 17 -6.53 3.01 -12.88
C TYR A 17 -5.09 3.23 -12.43
N TYR A 18 -4.32 2.15 -12.25
CA TYR A 18 -2.89 2.24 -11.94
C TYR A 18 -2.13 3.02 -13.03
N ASP A 19 -2.29 2.63 -14.29
CA ASP A 19 -1.65 3.28 -15.44
C ASP A 19 -2.06 4.73 -15.59
N LEU A 20 -3.32 5.07 -15.37
CA LEU A 20 -3.81 6.44 -15.40
C LEU A 20 -3.04 7.31 -14.40
N ILE A 21 -2.86 6.83 -13.16
CA ILE A 21 -2.09 7.57 -12.16
C ILE A 21 -0.62 7.65 -12.58
N ILE A 22 0.00 6.55 -13.01
CA ILE A 22 1.40 6.52 -13.40
C ILE A 22 1.71 7.41 -14.62
N ARG A 23 0.79 7.54 -15.58
CA ARG A 23 0.98 8.45 -16.74
C ARG A 23 0.92 9.92 -16.35
N ASN A 24 0.30 10.26 -15.22
CA ASN A 24 0.11 11.63 -14.75
C ASN A 24 1.18 12.09 -13.75
N ILE A 25 2.15 11.26 -13.39
CA ILE A 25 3.26 11.67 -12.52
C ILE A 25 4.49 12.05 -13.36
N ASP A 26 5.20 13.08 -12.93
CA ASP A 26 6.58 13.30 -13.38
C ASP A 26 7.51 12.36 -12.60
N ILE A 27 7.98 11.30 -13.25
CA ILE A 27 8.87 10.33 -12.62
C ILE A 27 10.19 10.96 -12.16
N HIS A 28 10.70 11.98 -12.86
CA HIS A 28 11.99 12.60 -12.50
C HIS A 28 11.89 13.37 -11.19
N SER A 29 10.70 13.87 -10.87
CA SER A 29 10.39 14.55 -9.60
C SER A 29 10.31 13.60 -8.40
N LEU A 30 10.25 12.28 -8.61
CA LEU A 30 10.10 11.34 -7.50
C LEU A 30 11.39 11.28 -6.68
N GLU A 31 11.27 11.54 -5.38
CA GLU A 31 12.42 11.52 -4.47
C GLU A 31 12.92 10.08 -4.24
N CYS A 32 14.25 9.90 -4.25
CA CYS A 32 14.92 8.70 -3.79
C CYS A 32 15.15 8.75 -2.29
N THR A 33 15.30 7.59 -1.70
CA THR A 33 15.68 7.46 -0.28
C THR A 33 17.10 7.94 0.04
N CYS A 34 17.90 8.33 -0.97
CA CYS A 34 19.14 9.08 -0.77
C CYS A 34 18.94 10.61 -0.75
N GLY A 35 17.70 11.10 -0.84
CA GLY A 35 17.35 12.52 -0.88
C GLY A 35 17.52 13.20 -2.24
N ARG A 36 17.85 12.42 -3.28
CA ARG A 36 18.01 12.93 -4.66
C ARG A 36 16.76 12.67 -5.47
N HIS A 37 16.51 13.59 -6.38
CA HIS A 37 15.52 13.48 -7.44
C HIS A 37 16.26 12.98 -8.70
N ASP A 38 15.58 12.77 -9.83
CA ASP A 38 16.09 12.10 -11.04
C ASP A 38 16.01 10.57 -11.02
N MET A 39 14.75 10.12 -11.02
CA MET A 39 14.41 8.73 -11.30
C MET A 39 14.18 8.53 -12.79
N VAL A 40 14.60 7.37 -13.30
CA VAL A 40 14.25 6.91 -14.64
C VAL A 40 13.47 5.62 -14.61
N VAL A 41 12.64 5.37 -15.61
CA VAL A 41 12.02 4.06 -15.83
C VAL A 41 13.11 3.00 -15.91
N HIS A 42 12.94 1.91 -15.17
CA HIS A 42 13.90 0.81 -15.14
C HIS A 42 13.29 -0.51 -15.64
N SER A 43 12.13 -0.89 -15.13
CA SER A 43 11.41 -2.10 -15.53
C SER A 43 10.00 -2.09 -14.94
N TYR A 44 9.20 -3.09 -15.29
CA TYR A 44 7.94 -3.41 -14.63
C TYR A 44 8.05 -4.79 -14.00
N TYR A 45 7.27 -5.05 -12.95
CA TYR A 45 7.09 -6.41 -12.45
C TYR A 45 5.62 -6.67 -12.17
N SER A 46 5.17 -7.88 -12.48
CA SER A 46 3.80 -8.26 -12.19
C SER A 46 3.61 -8.62 -10.70
N ARG A 47 2.47 -8.22 -10.14
CA ARG A 47 2.07 -8.52 -8.77
C ARG A 47 0.60 -8.86 -8.70
N ASN A 48 0.28 -9.99 -8.07
CA ASN A 48 -1.11 -10.32 -7.76
C ASN A 48 -1.55 -9.58 -6.50
N ILE A 49 -2.69 -8.89 -6.59
CA ILE A 49 -3.33 -8.17 -5.49
C ILE A 49 -4.74 -8.73 -5.31
N LYS A 50 -5.10 -9.06 -4.07
CA LYS A 50 -6.43 -9.43 -3.62
C LYS A 50 -7.20 -8.14 -3.36
N THR A 51 -8.27 -7.96 -4.11
CA THR A 51 -9.25 -6.86 -4.08
C THR A 51 -10.63 -7.44 -3.81
N GLU A 52 -11.62 -6.58 -3.64
CA GLU A 52 -12.99 -7.02 -3.32
C GLU A 52 -13.59 -7.84 -4.48
N SER A 53 -13.27 -7.48 -5.74
CA SER A 53 -13.68 -8.26 -6.92
C SER A 53 -12.76 -9.45 -7.23
N GLY A 54 -11.90 -9.85 -6.29
CA GLY A 54 -11.02 -11.01 -6.42
C GLY A 54 -9.55 -10.66 -6.67
N VAL A 55 -8.83 -11.57 -7.32
CA VAL A 55 -7.38 -11.43 -7.55
C VAL A 55 -7.11 -10.74 -8.89
N ILE A 56 -6.52 -9.55 -8.84
CA ILE A 56 -6.03 -8.84 -10.03
C ILE A 56 -4.52 -9.02 -10.16
N LYS A 57 -4.01 -8.94 -11.39
CA LYS A 57 -2.57 -8.85 -11.68
C LYS A 57 -2.24 -7.43 -12.13
N LEU A 58 -1.32 -6.78 -11.43
CA LEU A 58 -0.83 -5.44 -11.76
C LEU A 58 0.62 -5.47 -12.22
N ASP A 59 0.94 -4.82 -13.33
CA ASP A 59 2.32 -4.54 -13.76
C ASP A 59 2.81 -3.23 -13.14
N ILE A 60 3.56 -3.38 -12.06
CA ILE A 60 4.03 -2.27 -11.23
C ILE A 60 5.31 -1.68 -11.80
N LEU A 61 5.30 -0.37 -12.05
CA LEU A 61 6.45 0.41 -12.46
C LEU A 61 7.57 0.33 -11.42
N ARG A 62 8.79 0.08 -11.89
CA ARG A 62 10.03 0.24 -11.14
C ARG A 62 10.85 1.34 -11.77
N VAL A 63 11.23 2.30 -10.95
CA VAL A 63 12.14 3.38 -11.32
C VAL A 63 13.50 3.19 -10.66
N LYS A 64 14.57 3.69 -11.27
CA LYS A 64 15.93 3.63 -10.76
C LYS A 64 16.46 5.04 -10.58
N CYS A 65 17.00 5.32 -9.40
CA CYS A 65 17.69 6.58 -9.12
C CYS A 65 19.02 6.60 -9.87
N LYS A 66 19.27 7.64 -10.67
CA LYS A 66 20.53 7.80 -11.42
C LYS A 66 21.72 8.03 -10.51
N GLU A 67 21.51 8.69 -9.38
CA GLU A 67 22.56 9.05 -8.43
C GLU A 67 23.10 7.87 -7.60
N CYS A 68 22.21 7.10 -6.97
CA CYS A 68 22.63 6.00 -6.08
C CYS A 68 22.39 4.59 -6.65
N GLY A 69 21.81 4.49 -7.85
CA GLY A 69 21.52 3.22 -8.52
C GLY A 69 20.41 2.37 -7.88
N LYS A 70 19.80 2.81 -6.77
CA LYS A 70 18.71 2.07 -6.12
C LYS A 70 17.46 2.04 -6.99
N THR A 71 16.76 0.91 -6.95
CA THR A 71 15.50 0.71 -7.67
C THR A 71 14.31 0.74 -6.71
N HIS A 72 13.23 1.41 -7.11
CA HIS A 72 12.04 1.63 -6.33
C HIS A 72 10.82 1.16 -7.12
N ALA A 73 10.01 0.25 -6.55
CA ALA A 73 8.65 0.04 -7.04
C ALA A 73 7.79 1.27 -6.69
N VAL A 74 6.97 1.71 -7.63
CA VAL A 74 6.02 2.83 -7.47
C VAL A 74 4.63 2.24 -7.23
N LEU A 75 4.12 2.39 -6.01
CA LEU A 75 2.84 1.82 -5.56
C LEU A 75 1.85 2.95 -5.28
N LEU A 76 0.56 2.70 -5.50
CA LEU A 76 -0.49 3.58 -4.99
C LEU A 76 -0.67 3.32 -3.49
N SER A 77 -1.12 4.32 -2.73
CA SER A 77 -1.40 4.19 -1.28
C SER A 77 -2.48 3.15 -0.94
N LEU A 78 -3.22 2.66 -1.95
CA LEU A 78 -4.15 1.55 -1.83
C LEU A 78 -3.43 0.19 -1.66
N ILE A 79 -2.18 0.07 -2.11
CA ILE A 79 -1.42 -1.17 -2.10
C ILE A 79 -0.47 -1.20 -0.91
N VAL A 80 -0.74 -2.05 0.08
CA VAL A 80 0.18 -2.25 1.20
C VAL A 80 1.45 -2.95 0.71
N PRO A 81 2.65 -2.38 0.93
CA PRO A 81 3.85 -2.97 0.36
C PRO A 81 4.21 -4.34 0.96
N TYR A 82 4.70 -5.26 0.10
CA TYR A 82 4.98 -6.69 0.38
C TYR A 82 3.78 -7.54 0.80
N GLN A 83 2.55 -7.10 0.53
CA GLN A 83 1.34 -7.85 0.85
C GLN A 83 0.47 -8.08 -0.38
N SER A 84 -0.16 -9.24 -0.47
CA SER A 84 -1.15 -9.51 -1.53
C SER A 84 -2.45 -8.76 -1.32
N VAL A 85 -2.82 -8.37 -0.09
CA VAL A 85 -4.15 -7.80 0.21
C VAL A 85 -4.15 -6.28 0.11
N GLU A 86 -5.12 -5.71 -0.62
CA GLU A 86 -5.37 -4.27 -0.68
C GLU A 86 -5.58 -3.65 0.72
N LEU A 87 -5.23 -2.38 0.88
CA LEU A 87 -5.39 -1.67 2.15
C LEU A 87 -6.84 -1.62 2.63
N GLU A 88 -7.81 -1.44 1.73
CA GLU A 88 -9.22 -1.33 2.13
C GLU A 88 -9.75 -2.63 2.74
N ILE A 89 -9.47 -3.78 2.13
CA ILE A 89 -9.81 -5.08 2.70
C ILE A 89 -9.14 -5.26 4.06
N GLN A 90 -7.88 -4.85 4.20
CA GLN A 90 -7.22 -4.90 5.51
C GLN A 90 -7.95 -4.04 6.55
N ILE A 91 -8.49 -2.88 6.16
CA ILE A 91 -9.30 -2.04 7.06
C ILE A 91 -10.64 -2.72 7.39
N GLN A 92 -11.32 -3.34 6.43
CA GLN A 92 -12.56 -4.10 6.67
C GLN A 92 -12.33 -5.23 7.67
N ILE A 93 -11.27 -6.02 7.49
CA ILE A 93 -10.85 -7.10 8.40
C ILE A 93 -10.64 -6.62 9.84
N LEU A 94 -10.21 -5.37 10.01
CA LEU A 94 -9.94 -4.77 11.31
C LEU A 94 -11.17 -4.09 11.93
N LYS A 95 -12.20 -3.81 11.14
CA LYS A 95 -13.46 -3.19 11.58
C LYS A 95 -14.52 -4.23 11.94
N ASP A 96 -14.59 -5.33 11.21
CA ASP A 96 -15.56 -6.40 11.43
C ASP A 96 -14.90 -7.56 12.20
N GLU A 97 -15.58 -8.09 13.22
CA GLU A 97 -15.11 -9.25 13.98
C GLU A 97 -15.58 -10.57 13.35
N ASP A 98 -16.66 -10.54 12.55
CA ASP A 98 -17.24 -11.70 11.87
C ASP A 98 -16.35 -12.16 10.70
N VAL A 99 -15.60 -13.23 10.94
CA VAL A 99 -14.65 -13.80 9.98
C VAL A 99 -15.37 -14.40 8.78
N GLU A 100 -16.51 -15.05 8.99
CA GLU A 100 -17.26 -15.71 7.93
C GLU A 100 -17.80 -14.67 6.94
N LYS A 101 -18.42 -13.60 7.47
CA LYS A 101 -18.88 -12.48 6.65
C LYS A 101 -17.75 -11.81 5.86
N ILE A 102 -16.57 -11.64 6.46
CA ILE A 102 -15.39 -11.08 5.76
C ILE A 102 -15.03 -11.97 4.55
N MET A 103 -14.98 -13.28 4.74
CA MET A 103 -14.58 -14.24 3.70
C MET A 103 -15.65 -14.34 2.60
N VAL A 104 -16.94 -14.30 2.94
CA VAL A 104 -18.04 -14.26 1.97
C VAL A 104 -17.96 -13.01 1.09
N ASN A 105 -17.67 -11.85 1.68
CA ASN A 105 -17.57 -10.60 0.93
C ASN A 105 -16.24 -10.45 0.16
N ASN A 106 -15.25 -11.29 0.45
CA ASN A 106 -13.91 -11.21 -0.13
C ASN A 106 -13.41 -12.63 -0.43
N GLU A 107 -13.93 -13.26 -1.50
CA GLU A 107 -13.67 -14.67 -1.82
C GLU A 107 -12.19 -15.03 -1.96
N ALA A 108 -11.34 -14.05 -2.30
CA ALA A 108 -9.89 -14.24 -2.40
C ALA A 108 -9.18 -14.34 -1.03
N ILE A 109 -9.86 -14.01 0.07
CA ILE A 109 -9.29 -13.94 1.43
C ILE A 109 -9.64 -15.19 2.21
N ASP A 110 -8.61 -15.83 2.79
CA ASP A 110 -8.80 -16.96 3.69
C ASP A 110 -8.75 -16.55 5.17
N GLU A 111 -9.22 -17.43 6.04
CA GLU A 111 -9.25 -17.23 7.49
C GLU A 111 -7.84 -16.96 8.08
N GLN A 112 -6.79 -17.59 7.54
CA GLN A 112 -5.43 -17.40 8.02
C GLN A 112 -4.93 -15.99 7.73
N GLU A 113 -5.27 -15.44 6.56
CA GLU A 113 -4.98 -14.06 6.20
C GLU A 113 -5.68 -13.08 7.13
N VAL A 114 -6.95 -13.30 7.45
CA VAL A 114 -7.72 -12.50 8.43
C VAL A 114 -6.97 -12.45 9.77
N TYR A 115 -6.64 -13.61 10.35
CA TYR A 115 -5.91 -13.64 11.62
C TYR A 115 -4.53 -13.00 11.54
N ARG A 116 -3.80 -13.22 10.44
CA ARG A 116 -2.46 -12.63 10.24
C ARG A 116 -2.50 -11.11 10.16
N ILE A 117 -3.50 -10.55 9.48
CA ILE A 117 -3.74 -9.10 9.37
C ILE A 117 -4.10 -8.54 10.75
N ARG A 118 -5.08 -9.13 11.44
CA ARG A 118 -5.47 -8.72 12.80
C ARG A 118 -4.30 -8.77 13.78
N LYS A 119 -3.50 -9.84 13.77
CA LYS A 119 -2.30 -9.98 14.62
C LYS A 119 -1.30 -8.87 14.35
N ARG A 120 -0.99 -8.59 13.08
CA ARG A 120 -0.05 -7.52 12.69
C ARG A 120 -0.50 -6.15 13.17
N PHE A 121 -1.79 -5.85 12.98
CA PHE A 121 -2.38 -4.61 13.47
C PHE A 121 -2.23 -4.48 14.99
N LYS A 122 -2.64 -5.52 15.73
CA LYS A 122 -2.55 -5.55 17.20
C LYS A 122 -1.12 -5.32 17.70
N THR A 123 -0.13 -5.93 17.06
CA THR A 123 1.29 -5.83 17.47
C THR A 123 1.88 -4.44 17.25
N LYS A 124 1.57 -3.76 16.13
CA LYS A 124 2.27 -2.53 15.74
C LYS A 124 1.42 -1.26 15.79
N TYR A 125 0.16 -1.33 15.40
CA TYR A 125 -0.64 -0.14 15.10
C TYR A 125 -1.75 0.12 16.11
N LYS A 126 -2.29 -0.90 16.80
CA LYS A 126 -3.39 -0.73 17.76
C LYS A 126 -3.06 0.26 18.88
N LYS A 127 -1.91 0.11 19.55
CA LYS A 127 -1.47 1.03 20.61
C LYS A 127 -1.23 2.44 20.06
N TRP A 128 -0.63 2.55 18.88
CA TRP A 128 -0.36 3.83 18.24
C TRP A 128 -1.65 4.59 17.91
N MET A 129 -2.64 3.93 17.30
CA MET A 129 -3.94 4.55 17.02
C MET A 129 -4.64 4.96 18.32
N SER A 130 -4.62 4.11 19.35
CA SER A 130 -5.23 4.43 20.64
C SER A 130 -4.60 5.65 21.31
N LEU A 131 -3.26 5.74 21.34
CA LEU A 131 -2.54 6.86 21.97
C LEU A 131 -2.78 8.18 21.23
N ASN A 132 -2.90 8.12 19.90
CA ASN A 132 -3.12 9.29 19.04
C ASN A 132 -4.60 9.57 18.78
N LYS A 133 -5.52 8.82 19.40
CA LYS A 133 -6.98 8.92 19.21
C LYS A 133 -7.40 8.83 17.73
N LEU A 134 -6.73 7.97 16.98
CA LEU A 134 -6.99 7.76 15.55
C LEU A 134 -8.09 6.72 15.33
N SER A 135 -8.82 6.92 14.25
CA SER A 135 -9.84 6.05 13.69
C SER A 135 -9.40 5.55 12.31
N PHE A 136 -10.16 4.61 11.73
CA PHE A 136 -9.96 4.18 10.35
C PHE A 136 -10.51 5.18 9.31
N LEU A 137 -11.06 6.33 9.73
CA LEU A 137 -11.44 7.43 8.84
C LEU A 137 -10.27 8.42 8.63
N ASP A 138 -9.27 8.38 9.50
CA ASP A 138 -8.08 9.21 9.37
C ASP A 138 -7.18 8.74 8.21
N ASP A 139 -6.33 9.63 7.72
CA ASP A 139 -5.30 9.28 6.71
C ASP A 139 -4.16 8.48 7.36
N LEU A 140 -4.46 7.21 7.66
CA LEU A 140 -3.54 6.31 8.35
C LEU A 140 -2.25 6.08 7.55
N VAL A 141 -2.29 6.16 6.21
CA VAL A 141 -1.09 6.06 5.38
C VAL A 141 -0.16 7.23 5.67
N LYS A 142 -0.66 8.46 5.57
CA LYS A 142 0.13 9.67 5.83
C LYS A 142 0.63 9.73 7.28
N LEU A 143 -0.24 9.44 8.24
CA LEU A 143 0.08 9.44 9.66
C LEU A 143 1.11 8.35 10.00
N ALA A 144 0.97 7.14 9.47
CA ALA A 144 1.94 6.08 9.66
C ALA A 144 3.29 6.41 9.00
N PHE A 145 3.29 7.06 7.84
CA PHE A 145 4.52 7.55 7.23
C PHE A 145 5.21 8.59 8.08
N ARG A 146 4.48 9.54 8.66
CA ARG A 146 5.03 10.54 9.58
C ARG A 146 5.72 9.88 10.77
N ASP A 147 5.02 8.97 11.44
CA ASP A 147 5.42 8.43 12.76
C ASP A 147 6.35 7.21 12.67
N PHE A 148 6.24 6.41 11.61
CA PHE A 148 7.02 5.17 11.44
C PHE A 148 7.96 5.18 10.24
N LYS A 149 7.89 6.21 9.38
CA LYS A 149 8.60 6.23 8.08
C LYS A 149 8.28 5.00 7.22
N SER A 150 7.04 4.52 7.29
CA SER A 150 6.54 3.36 6.53
C SER A 150 5.04 3.45 6.33
N ASN A 151 4.52 2.78 5.29
CA ASN A 151 3.07 2.68 5.08
C ASN A 151 2.37 2.04 6.30
N PHE A 152 1.10 2.41 6.48
CA PHE A 152 0.22 1.69 7.38
C PHE A 152 0.16 0.20 6.99
N MET A 153 0.11 -0.68 7.99
CA MET A 153 0.15 -2.15 7.86
C MET A 153 1.40 -2.77 7.21
N GLN A 154 2.41 -2.01 6.81
CA GLN A 154 3.59 -2.56 6.15
C GLN A 154 4.44 -3.48 7.05
N ILE A 155 4.88 -4.61 6.50
CA ILE A 155 5.61 -5.67 7.23
C ILE A 155 7.08 -5.29 7.45
N ARG A 156 7.79 -5.04 6.35
CA ARG A 156 9.24 -4.83 6.38
C ARG A 156 9.54 -3.35 6.57
N LYS A 157 10.50 -3.05 7.44
CA LYS A 157 11.18 -1.74 7.41
C LYS A 157 12.08 -1.71 6.17
N GLY A 158 12.28 -0.52 5.65
CA GLY A 158 13.01 -0.28 4.42
C GLY A 158 12.87 1.17 4.03
N CYS A 159 13.48 1.53 2.91
CA CYS A 159 13.52 2.91 2.48
C CYS A 159 12.26 3.21 1.62
N TYR A 160 11.36 4.03 2.15
CA TYR A 160 10.08 4.39 1.53
C TYR A 160 9.87 5.89 1.52
N ASN A 161 9.29 6.37 0.43
CA ASN A 161 8.83 7.76 0.30
C ASN A 161 7.32 7.75 0.06
N LEU A 162 6.63 8.69 0.69
CA LEU A 162 5.25 9.04 0.36
C LEU A 162 5.32 10.34 -0.42
N ILE A 163 4.73 10.36 -1.61
CA ILE A 163 4.64 11.52 -2.49
C ILE A 163 3.17 11.87 -2.64
#